data_AF-A0A967N2H3-F1
#
_entry.id   AF-A0A967N2H3-F1
#
_cell.length_a   1.000
_cell.length_b   1.000
_cell.length_c   1.000
_cell.angle_alpha   90.00
_cell.angle_beta   90.00
_cell.angle_gamma   90.00
#
_symmetry.space_group_name_H-M   'P 1'
#
loop_
_entity.id
_entity.type
_entity.pdbx_description
1 polymer ?
#
loop_
_entity_poly.entity_id
_entity_poly.type
_entity_poly.pdbx_seq_one_letter_code
_entity_poly.pdbx_strand_id
1 'polypeptide(L)'
;SRQEQAAREKEFLSDPNLVSCELEKATISKLDLEKKHRPTFIRRTGRDNREDVKEGEISLANRPFKILLGERPEREFYLHDIEKGFGPYWWGSWSLYSYHMIDDTYYQFATLKGDSKVGARPYKGELGVFRAGKGNRQLEKTEFKGSLKQAGAVAVPVGTFKERSPEAVSECKVPVGDYTPYLLYVTYDNLNICISNNYHTNAQGQSEDEKQTVYGITIRKDQPYVLDFSSKPAVVFDKPGKDKTTFKRVDEIKIAAVLVDPKLDIMIRRLYDTSVKIDREYKDENGKVIDTVKVNKSLDPNVVITRADGQIVAEGVMPFG
;
A
#
# COMPACT_ATOMS: atom_id res chain seq x y z
N SER A 1 -4.84 19.12 16.66
CA SER A 1 -5.80 20.22 16.93
C SER A 1 -5.88 21.17 15.74
N ARG A 2 -6.91 22.04 15.63
CA ARG A 2 -7.00 23.04 14.53
C ARG A 2 -5.81 24.00 14.50
N GLN A 3 -5.21 24.27 15.66
CA GLN A 3 -4.01 25.10 15.79
C GLN A 3 -2.76 24.42 15.21
N GLU A 4 -2.59 23.11 15.43
CA GLU A 4 -1.47 22.35 14.82
C GLU A 4 -1.58 22.30 13.30
N GLN A 5 -2.79 22.19 12.75
CA GLN A 5 -3.00 22.20 11.30
C GLN A 5 -2.63 23.56 10.69
N ALA A 6 -3.04 24.66 11.33
CA ALA A 6 -2.68 26.01 10.88
C ALA A 6 -1.17 26.28 10.99
N ALA A 7 -0.51 25.78 12.04
CA ALA A 7 0.93 25.88 12.19
C ALA A 7 1.69 25.12 11.09
N ARG A 8 1.26 23.90 10.78
CA ARG A 8 1.82 23.09 9.68
C ARG A 8 1.63 23.75 8.31
N GLU A 9 0.46 24.34 8.06
CA GLU A 9 0.21 25.07 6.82
C GLU A 9 1.11 26.30 6.71
N LYS A 10 1.25 27.08 7.79
CA LYS A 10 2.14 28.25 7.82
C LYS A 10 3.60 27.85 7.59
N GLU A 11 4.06 26.77 8.22
CA GLU A 11 5.40 26.21 8.01
C GLU A 11 5.59 25.77 6.55
N PHE A 12 4.60 25.07 5.98
CA PHE A 12 4.60 24.65 4.58
C PHE A 12 4.72 25.83 3.61
N LEU A 13 3.93 26.87 3.85
CA LEU A 13 3.90 28.10 3.05
C LEU A 13 5.16 28.96 3.18
N SER A 14 5.91 28.82 4.27
CA SER A 14 7.14 29.59 4.51
C SER A 14 8.37 29.02 3.80
N ASP A 15 8.24 27.89 3.11
CA ASP A 15 9.37 27.23 2.47
C ASP A 15 9.84 27.99 1.21
N PRO A 16 11.10 28.43 1.11
CA PRO A 16 11.60 29.12 -0.09
C PRO A 16 11.63 28.23 -1.34
N ASN A 17 11.62 26.90 -1.17
CA ASN A 17 11.57 25.93 -2.26
C ASN A 17 10.15 25.43 -2.54
N LEU A 18 9.14 26.11 -1.97
CA LEU A 18 7.74 25.85 -2.30
C LEU A 18 7.50 26.27 -3.75
N VAL A 19 7.01 25.32 -4.54
CA VAL A 19 6.38 25.60 -5.82
C VAL A 19 4.89 25.32 -5.71
N SER A 20 4.07 26.00 -6.51
CA SER A 20 2.63 25.78 -6.51
C SER A 20 2.06 25.96 -7.90
N CYS A 21 0.94 25.29 -8.16
CA CYS A 21 0.14 25.48 -9.36
C CYS A 21 -1.31 25.81 -9.00
N GLU A 22 -1.97 26.56 -9.87
CA GLU A 22 -3.42 26.67 -9.85
C GLU A 22 -4.03 25.38 -10.37
N LEU A 23 -5.19 25.03 -9.83
CA LEU A 23 -5.99 23.93 -10.30
C LEU A 23 -7.21 24.45 -11.06
N GLU A 24 -7.38 23.97 -12.28
CA GLU A 24 -8.52 24.25 -13.13
C GLU A 24 -9.41 23.02 -13.25
N LYS A 25 -10.68 23.25 -13.56
CA LYS A 25 -11.65 22.18 -13.79
C LYS A 25 -11.35 21.52 -15.14
N ALA A 26 -11.16 20.20 -15.14
CA ALA A 26 -10.93 19.39 -16.33
C ALA A 26 -11.93 18.24 -16.43
N THR A 27 -12.48 18.04 -17.62
CA THR A 27 -13.39 16.92 -17.91
C THR A 27 -12.58 15.66 -18.21
N ILE A 28 -12.92 14.54 -17.56
CA ILE A 28 -12.20 13.26 -17.65
C ILE A 28 -12.04 12.76 -19.10
N SER A 29 -13.04 12.99 -19.96
CA SER A 29 -13.02 12.59 -21.36
C SER A 29 -11.98 13.35 -22.21
N LYS A 30 -11.57 14.54 -21.75
CA LYS A 30 -10.60 15.42 -22.42
C LYS A 30 -9.18 15.29 -21.86
N LEU A 31 -8.99 14.51 -20.79
CA LEU A 31 -7.68 14.28 -20.21
C LEU A 31 -6.79 13.53 -21.20
N ASP A 32 -5.71 14.19 -21.62
CA ASP A 32 -4.66 13.60 -22.43
C ASP A 32 -3.78 12.69 -21.57
N LEU A 33 -4.29 11.47 -21.34
CA LEU A 33 -3.61 10.40 -20.61
C LEU A 33 -3.80 9.10 -21.35
N GLU A 34 -2.70 8.38 -21.58
CA GLU A 34 -2.75 7.04 -22.16
C GLU A 34 -3.66 6.11 -21.34
N LYS A 35 -4.55 5.38 -22.01
CA LYS A 35 -5.53 4.50 -21.35
C LYS A 35 -4.89 3.49 -20.39
N LYS A 36 -3.70 2.96 -20.72
CA LYS A 36 -2.95 2.00 -19.90
C LYS A 36 -2.30 2.62 -18.64
N HIS A 37 -2.10 3.94 -18.63
CA HIS A 37 -1.47 4.68 -17.53
C HIS A 37 -2.44 5.57 -16.77
N ARG A 38 -3.72 5.56 -17.15
CA ARG A 38 -4.76 6.30 -16.45
C ARG A 38 -4.91 5.81 -15.00
N PRO A 39 -4.85 6.71 -14.00
CA PRO A 39 -4.97 6.31 -12.60
C PRO A 39 -6.35 5.72 -12.30
N THR A 40 -6.40 4.78 -11.36
CA THR A 40 -7.61 4.01 -11.06
C THR A 40 -8.74 4.87 -10.53
N PHE A 41 -8.46 5.99 -9.85
CA PHE A 41 -9.52 6.88 -9.38
C PHE A 41 -10.29 7.53 -10.53
N ILE A 42 -9.65 7.89 -11.64
CA ILE A 42 -10.36 8.45 -12.81
C ILE A 42 -11.39 7.44 -13.35
N ARG A 43 -11.08 6.13 -13.30
CA ARG A 43 -12.04 5.08 -13.67
C ARG A 43 -13.18 4.95 -12.65
N ARG A 44 -12.92 5.21 -11.36
CA ARG A 44 -13.94 5.19 -10.29
C ARG A 44 -14.84 6.42 -10.34
N THR A 45 -14.26 7.60 -10.51
CA THR A 45 -14.98 8.88 -10.68
C THR A 45 -16.02 8.77 -11.80
N GLY A 46 -15.65 8.19 -12.95
CA GLY A 46 -16.61 7.94 -14.03
C GLY A 46 -17.73 6.92 -13.69
N ARG A 47 -17.48 5.95 -12.80
CA ARG A 47 -18.53 5.02 -12.31
C ARG A 47 -19.46 5.70 -11.31
N ASP A 48 -18.96 6.69 -10.58
CA ASP A 48 -19.73 7.50 -9.64
C ASP A 48 -20.53 8.61 -10.35
N ASN A 49 -20.62 8.58 -11.69
CA ASN A 49 -21.22 9.62 -12.54
C ASN A 49 -20.63 11.03 -12.31
N ARG A 50 -19.37 11.10 -11.86
CA ARG A 50 -18.60 12.35 -11.81
C ARG A 50 -17.78 12.46 -13.09
N GLU A 51 -17.91 13.58 -13.79
CA GLU A 51 -17.25 13.80 -15.09
C GLU A 51 -16.00 14.66 -15.00
N ASP A 52 -15.80 15.33 -13.86
CA ASP A 52 -14.81 16.36 -13.70
C ASP A 52 -13.80 16.04 -12.60
N VAL A 53 -12.58 16.48 -12.82
CA VAL A 53 -11.49 16.53 -11.84
C VAL A 53 -10.85 17.91 -11.90
N LYS A 54 -9.93 18.18 -10.97
CA LYS A 54 -9.06 19.34 -11.03
C LYS A 54 -7.73 18.95 -11.67
N GLU A 55 -7.19 19.79 -12.55
CA GLU A 55 -5.86 19.60 -13.11
C GLU A 55 -5.00 20.87 -13.02
N GLY A 56 -3.69 20.70 -13.00
CA GLY A 56 -2.74 21.81 -13.05
C GLY A 56 -1.34 21.30 -13.38
N GLU A 57 -0.45 22.18 -13.79
CA GLU A 57 0.95 21.85 -14.10
C GLU A 57 1.89 22.45 -13.07
N ILE A 58 2.84 21.65 -12.57
CA ILE A 58 3.84 22.05 -11.58
C ILE A 58 5.23 21.61 -12.03
N SER A 59 6.24 22.46 -11.85
CA SER A 59 7.63 22.08 -12.13
C SER A 59 8.32 21.59 -10.86
N LEU A 60 8.83 20.36 -10.87
CA LEU A 60 9.57 19.74 -9.76
C LEU A 60 10.86 19.12 -10.32
N ALA A 61 11.95 19.13 -9.55
CA ALA A 61 13.22 18.56 -10.00
C ALA A 61 13.63 18.97 -11.45
N ASN A 62 13.38 20.23 -11.81
CA ASN A 62 13.64 20.81 -13.13
C ASN A 62 12.85 20.20 -14.31
N ARG A 63 11.72 19.53 -14.06
CA ARG A 63 10.83 19.00 -15.11
C ARG A 63 9.34 19.21 -14.81
N PRO A 64 8.47 19.26 -15.85
CA PRO A 64 7.06 19.51 -15.68
C PRO A 64 6.28 18.25 -15.29
N PHE A 65 5.33 18.42 -14.37
CA PHE A 65 4.39 17.40 -13.92
C PHE A 65 2.97 17.91 -14.05
N LYS A 66 2.07 17.03 -14.53
CA LYS A 66 0.63 17.27 -14.48
C LYS A 66 0.07 16.67 -13.19
N ILE A 67 -0.62 17.49 -12.41
CA ILE A 67 -1.38 17.08 -11.25
C ILE A 67 -2.82 16.84 -11.66
N LEU A 68 -3.41 15.73 -11.20
CA LEU A 68 -4.86 15.53 -11.17
C LEU A 68 -5.31 15.36 -9.73
N LEU A 69 -6.38 16.03 -9.36
CA LEU A 69 -6.94 16.01 -8.01
C LEU A 69 -8.47 15.84 -8.07
N GLY A 70 -8.98 14.82 -7.37
CA GLY A 70 -10.40 14.62 -7.15
C GLY A 70 -10.91 15.33 -5.88
N GLU A 71 -12.07 14.94 -5.41
CA GLU A 71 -12.72 15.49 -4.22
C GLU A 71 -12.14 14.92 -2.91
N ARG A 72 -11.42 13.80 -2.99
CA ARG A 72 -10.79 13.13 -1.85
C ARG A 72 -9.27 13.11 -2.03
N PRO A 73 -8.54 14.19 -1.66
CA PRO A 73 -7.10 14.31 -1.86
C PRO A 73 -6.29 13.14 -1.29
N GLU A 74 -6.81 12.45 -0.26
CA GLU A 74 -6.19 11.29 0.36
C GLU A 74 -6.28 9.99 -0.47
N ARG A 75 -7.02 9.99 -1.59
CA ARG A 75 -7.24 8.80 -2.46
C ARG A 75 -7.37 9.09 -3.95
N GLU A 76 -7.49 10.36 -4.32
CA GLU A 76 -7.80 10.85 -5.67
C GLU A 76 -6.75 11.88 -6.11
N PHE A 77 -5.47 11.57 -5.91
CA PHE A 77 -4.35 12.35 -6.42
C PHE A 77 -3.59 11.58 -7.50
N TYR A 78 -3.06 12.28 -8.50
CA TYR A 78 -2.11 11.71 -9.45
C TYR A 78 -1.06 12.74 -9.83
N LEU A 79 0.20 12.32 -9.74
CA LEU A 79 1.35 13.09 -10.20
C LEU A 79 1.88 12.44 -11.47
N HIS A 80 1.58 13.03 -12.63
CA HIS A 80 2.02 12.55 -13.93
C HIS A 80 3.29 13.27 -14.36
N ASP A 81 4.37 12.50 -14.58
CA ASP A 81 5.60 13.03 -15.14
C ASP A 81 5.42 13.19 -16.66
N ILE A 82 5.37 14.44 -17.15
CA ILE A 82 5.06 14.75 -18.55
C ILE A 82 6.19 14.26 -19.46
N GLU A 83 7.44 14.39 -19.01
CA GLU A 83 8.61 13.95 -19.79
C GLU A 83 8.69 12.43 -19.88
N LYS A 84 8.37 11.71 -18.79
CA LYS A 84 8.39 10.24 -18.77
C LYS A 84 7.11 9.60 -19.31
N GLY A 85 6.01 10.34 -19.41
CA GLY A 85 4.72 9.85 -19.92
C GLY A 85 3.96 8.94 -18.95
N PHE A 86 4.33 8.89 -17.67
CA PHE A 86 3.63 8.10 -16.66
C PHE A 86 3.76 8.70 -15.26
N GLY A 87 2.86 8.30 -14.36
CA GLY A 87 2.95 8.60 -12.93
C GLY A 87 3.37 7.39 -12.10
N PRO A 88 3.75 7.61 -10.83
CA PRO A 88 4.23 6.55 -9.95
C PRO A 88 3.11 5.54 -9.62
N TYR A 89 3.51 4.29 -9.46
CA TYR A 89 2.65 3.14 -9.19
C TYR A 89 3.17 2.34 -8.00
N TRP A 90 2.63 2.68 -6.84
CA TRP A 90 2.89 2.04 -5.56
C TRP A 90 1.74 2.36 -4.59
N TRP A 91 1.60 1.60 -3.51
CA TRP A 91 0.50 1.78 -2.57
C TRP A 91 0.64 3.08 -1.78
N GLY A 92 -0.18 4.08 -2.13
CA GLY A 92 -0.10 5.42 -1.57
C GLY A 92 0.25 6.52 -2.58
N SER A 93 0.62 6.16 -3.81
CA SER A 93 0.91 7.13 -4.89
C SER A 93 -0.31 7.97 -5.31
N TRP A 94 -1.51 7.56 -4.88
CA TRP A 94 -2.78 8.25 -5.12
C TRP A 94 -3.25 9.15 -3.98
N SER A 95 -2.42 9.35 -2.96
CA SER A 95 -2.67 10.32 -1.89
C SER A 95 -1.78 11.53 -2.05
N LEU A 96 -2.39 12.72 -2.03
CA LEU A 96 -1.68 13.99 -2.01
C LEU A 96 -0.73 14.08 -0.80
N TYR A 97 -1.18 13.54 0.34
CA TYR A 97 -0.48 13.68 1.62
C TYR A 97 0.66 12.66 1.81
N SER A 98 0.86 11.74 0.86
CA SER A 98 2.00 10.84 0.87
C SER A 98 3.30 11.57 0.55
N TYR A 99 4.42 10.97 0.97
CA TYR A 99 5.74 11.35 0.47
C TYR A 99 5.94 10.74 -0.92
N HIS A 100 6.19 11.58 -1.92
CA HIS A 100 6.45 11.12 -3.29
C HIS A 100 7.93 11.22 -3.59
N MET A 101 8.55 10.11 -3.98
CA MET A 101 9.94 10.12 -4.42
C MET A 101 9.99 10.60 -5.87
N ILE A 102 10.76 11.66 -6.12
CA ILE A 102 11.09 12.14 -7.46
C ILE A 102 12.61 12.14 -7.56
N ASP A 103 13.11 11.26 -8.42
CA ASP A 103 14.52 10.91 -8.53
C ASP A 103 15.02 10.37 -7.16
N ASP A 104 15.83 11.13 -6.42
CA ASP A 104 16.33 10.73 -5.09
C ASP A 104 15.82 11.63 -3.94
N THR A 105 14.80 12.44 -4.19
CA THR A 105 14.25 13.38 -3.22
C THR A 105 12.78 13.08 -2.92
N TYR A 106 12.43 12.99 -1.64
CA TYR A 106 11.04 12.95 -1.21
C TYR A 106 10.43 14.36 -1.33
N TYR A 107 9.23 14.45 -1.88
CA TYR A 107 8.42 15.66 -1.94
C TYR A 107 7.16 15.50 -1.09
N GLN A 108 6.76 16.61 -0.47
CA GLN A 108 5.49 16.75 0.23
C GLN A 108 4.57 17.64 -0.59
N PHE A 109 3.29 17.30 -0.62
CA PHE A 109 2.26 18.10 -1.26
C PHE A 109 1.18 18.50 -0.27
N ALA A 110 0.53 19.62 -0.53
CA ALA A 110 -0.61 20.11 0.23
C ALA A 110 -1.57 20.87 -0.68
N THR A 111 -2.85 20.85 -0.35
CA THR A 111 -3.78 21.79 -0.96
C THR A 111 -3.61 23.17 -0.33
N LEU A 112 -3.70 24.21 -1.14
CA LEU A 112 -3.62 25.60 -0.71
C LEU A 112 -4.91 26.32 -1.14
N LYS A 113 -5.32 27.34 -0.37
CA LYS A 113 -6.50 28.17 -0.65
C LYS A 113 -7.79 27.35 -0.94
N GLY A 114 -8.12 26.39 -0.08
CA GLY A 114 -9.37 25.62 -0.21
C GLY A 114 -9.42 24.75 -1.48
N ASP A 115 -8.31 24.09 -1.79
CA ASP A 115 -8.13 23.17 -2.92
C ASP A 115 -8.22 23.83 -4.30
N SER A 116 -8.03 25.15 -4.41
CA SER A 116 -7.86 25.83 -5.71
C SER A 116 -6.42 25.76 -6.21
N LYS A 117 -5.47 25.40 -5.35
CA LYS A 117 -4.05 25.25 -5.65
C LYS A 117 -3.48 23.99 -5.03
N VAL A 118 -2.42 23.45 -5.63
CA VAL A 118 -1.52 22.50 -4.97
C VAL A 118 -0.17 23.14 -4.79
N GLY A 119 0.38 23.02 -3.58
CA GLY A 119 1.77 23.32 -3.30
C GLY A 119 2.60 22.04 -3.16
N ALA A 120 3.87 22.12 -3.53
CA ALA A 120 4.83 21.04 -3.36
C ALA A 120 6.17 21.59 -2.90
N ARG A 121 6.84 20.86 -1.99
CA ARG A 121 8.18 21.20 -1.51
C ARG A 121 9.01 19.94 -1.28
N PRO A 122 10.36 20.01 -1.42
CA PRO A 122 11.22 18.94 -0.95
C PRO A 122 11.03 18.68 0.54
N TYR A 123 11.03 17.42 0.94
CA TYR A 123 11.00 17.01 2.34
C TYR A 123 12.29 17.45 3.04
N LYS A 124 12.15 18.19 4.15
CA LYS A 124 13.27 18.72 4.93
C LYS A 124 13.52 18.00 6.26
N GLY A 125 12.64 17.07 6.63
CA GLY A 125 12.80 16.33 7.86
C GLY A 125 13.93 15.30 7.77
N GLU A 126 14.19 14.65 8.89
CA GLU A 126 15.25 13.66 8.96
C GLU A 126 14.88 12.38 8.20
N LEU A 127 15.90 11.69 7.70
CA LEU A 127 15.79 10.37 7.08
C LEU A 127 16.49 9.35 7.98
N GLY A 128 15.88 8.17 8.13
CA GLY A 128 16.45 6.99 8.76
C GLY A 128 16.67 5.86 7.75
N VAL A 129 17.37 4.82 8.17
CA VAL A 129 17.66 3.64 7.33
C VAL A 129 16.63 2.54 7.61
N PHE A 130 16.02 2.02 6.54
CA PHE A 130 15.18 0.82 6.57
C PHE A 130 15.90 -0.32 5.83
N ARG A 131 16.08 -1.47 6.48
CA ARG A 131 16.90 -2.58 5.98
C ARG A 131 16.19 -3.93 6.09
N ALA A 132 16.40 -4.78 5.09
CA ALA A 132 16.02 -6.20 5.14
C ALA A 132 16.97 -6.97 6.07
N GLY A 133 16.43 -7.62 7.09
CA GLY A 133 17.16 -8.52 7.97
C GLY A 133 16.98 -9.99 7.56
N LYS A 134 17.84 -10.86 8.09
CA LYS A 134 17.77 -12.32 7.86
C LYS A 134 17.05 -13.09 8.97
N GLY A 135 16.85 -12.47 10.15
CA GLY A 135 16.16 -13.08 11.29
C GLY A 135 16.81 -14.39 11.74
N ASN A 136 18.14 -14.38 11.90
CA ASN A 136 18.98 -15.54 12.25
C ASN A 136 18.98 -16.70 11.23
N ARG A 137 18.45 -16.50 10.03
CA ARG A 137 18.49 -17.48 8.93
C ARG A 137 19.75 -17.31 8.09
N GLN A 138 20.25 -18.42 7.55
CA GLN A 138 21.33 -18.41 6.57
C GLN A 138 20.72 -18.17 5.19
N LEU A 139 20.61 -16.90 4.80
CA LEU A 139 20.07 -16.46 3.52
C LEU A 139 21.16 -15.75 2.72
N GLU A 140 21.19 -15.94 1.41
CA GLU A 140 22.10 -15.22 0.52
C GLU A 140 21.51 -13.87 0.13
N LYS A 141 20.20 -13.85 -0.15
CA LYS A 141 19.47 -12.70 -0.68
C LYS A 141 18.33 -12.29 0.25
N THR A 142 18.35 -11.02 0.65
CA THR A 142 17.26 -10.38 1.40
C THR A 142 17.00 -8.98 0.89
N GLU A 143 15.82 -8.76 0.31
CA GLU A 143 15.44 -7.49 -0.31
C GLU A 143 13.96 -7.18 -0.04
N PHE A 144 13.58 -5.91 -0.16
CA PHE A 144 12.18 -5.48 -0.12
C PHE A 144 11.87 -4.43 -1.19
N LYS A 145 10.60 -4.31 -1.55
CA LYS A 145 10.04 -3.17 -2.28
C LYS A 145 8.58 -2.92 -1.94
N GLY A 146 8.11 -1.70 -2.11
CA GLY A 146 6.70 -1.37 -1.96
C GLY A 146 6.51 -0.08 -1.19
N SER A 147 5.78 -0.12 -0.08
CA SER A 147 5.42 1.09 0.67
C SER A 147 5.09 0.82 2.13
N LEU A 148 5.36 1.84 2.94
CA LEU A 148 5.00 1.93 4.35
C LEU A 148 3.92 3.00 4.54
N LYS A 149 3.19 2.91 5.63
CA LYS A 149 2.12 3.84 6.02
C LYS A 149 2.30 4.30 7.46
N GLN A 150 2.18 5.60 7.67
CA GLN A 150 2.17 6.26 8.97
C GLN A 150 0.74 6.62 9.38
N ALA A 151 0.57 7.05 10.63
CA ALA A 151 -0.66 7.69 11.10
C ALA A 151 -1.05 8.88 10.20
N GLY A 152 -2.36 9.15 10.11
CA GLY A 152 -2.90 10.22 9.26
C GLY A 152 -2.89 9.91 7.76
N ALA A 153 -2.81 8.63 7.37
CA ALA A 153 -2.85 8.17 5.97
C ALA A 153 -1.70 8.67 5.08
N VAL A 154 -0.57 9.07 5.70
CA VAL A 154 0.67 9.38 4.99
C VAL A 154 1.36 8.07 4.63
N ALA A 155 1.64 7.85 3.34
CA ALA A 155 2.42 6.71 2.89
C ALA A 155 3.77 7.16 2.34
N VAL A 156 4.71 6.22 2.27
CA VAL A 156 6.03 6.43 1.71
C VAL A 156 6.45 5.20 0.90
N PRO A 157 7.00 5.37 -0.32
CA PRO A 157 7.53 4.25 -1.06
C PRO A 157 8.86 3.79 -0.45
N VAL A 158 9.15 2.50 -0.55
CA VAL A 158 10.43 1.91 -0.14
C VAL A 158 10.99 1.03 -1.26
N GLY A 159 12.28 1.17 -1.51
CA GLY A 159 12.94 0.69 -2.73
C GLY A 159 13.66 1.81 -3.46
N THR A 160 14.24 1.49 -4.61
CA THR A 160 14.78 2.48 -5.57
C THR A 160 13.80 2.64 -6.72
N PHE A 161 13.54 3.87 -7.19
CA PHE A 161 12.60 4.04 -8.29
C PHE A 161 13.26 3.70 -9.62
N LYS A 162 12.68 2.72 -10.31
CA LYS A 162 12.94 2.48 -11.73
C LYS A 162 11.62 2.58 -12.48
N GLU A 163 11.60 3.40 -13.51
CA GLU A 163 10.37 3.73 -14.24
C GLU A 163 9.27 4.22 -13.27
N ARG A 164 8.16 3.49 -13.16
CA ARG A 164 6.98 3.90 -12.39
C ARG A 164 6.89 3.29 -10.98
N SER A 165 7.68 2.27 -10.62
CA SER A 165 7.51 1.55 -9.36
C SER A 165 8.81 1.40 -8.58
N PRO A 166 8.75 1.26 -7.24
CA PRO A 166 9.92 0.89 -6.46
C PRO A 166 10.45 -0.49 -6.87
N GLU A 167 11.75 -0.61 -7.02
CA GLU A 167 12.48 -1.85 -7.20
C GLU A 167 13.08 -2.35 -5.88
N ALA A 168 13.38 -3.64 -5.88
CA ALA A 168 13.85 -4.35 -4.71
C ALA A 168 15.25 -3.89 -4.29
N VAL A 169 15.42 -3.64 -2.99
CA VAL A 169 16.70 -3.25 -2.38
C VAL A 169 16.87 -3.93 -1.03
N SER A 170 18.11 -4.11 -0.59
CA SER A 170 18.41 -4.57 0.77
C SER A 170 18.27 -3.47 1.81
N GLU A 171 18.46 -2.21 1.41
CA GLU A 171 18.27 -1.03 2.26
C GLU A 171 17.90 0.23 1.47
N CYS A 172 17.18 1.15 2.12
CA CYS A 172 16.94 2.49 1.59
C CYS A 172 16.74 3.52 2.71
N LYS A 173 16.85 4.81 2.37
CA LYS A 173 16.52 5.92 3.28
C LYS A 173 15.03 6.26 3.20
N VAL A 174 14.42 6.47 4.35
CA VAL A 174 12.98 6.75 4.52
C VAL A 174 12.83 7.89 5.54
N PRO A 175 11.85 8.80 5.40
CA PRO A 175 11.50 9.75 6.46
C PRO A 175 11.43 9.08 7.84
N VAL A 176 11.94 9.78 8.85
CA VAL A 176 11.85 9.33 10.25
C VAL A 176 10.38 9.30 10.68
N GLY A 177 9.96 8.21 11.32
CA GLY A 177 8.58 8.04 11.74
C GLY A 177 8.25 6.62 12.20
N ASP A 178 7.00 6.45 12.61
CA ASP A 178 6.43 5.17 13.00
C ASP A 178 5.47 4.69 11.92
N TYR A 179 5.69 3.46 11.46
CA TYR A 179 5.09 2.91 10.26
C TYR A 179 4.50 1.52 10.49
N THR A 180 3.57 1.16 9.62
CA THR A 180 3.14 -0.22 9.32
C THR A 180 3.35 -0.44 7.81
N PRO A 181 3.55 -1.68 7.32
CA PRO A 181 3.50 -1.93 5.88
C PRO A 181 2.16 -1.47 5.29
N TYR A 182 2.17 -0.76 4.17
CA TYR A 182 0.94 -0.52 3.42
C TYR A 182 0.72 -1.67 2.44
N LEU A 183 1.69 -1.86 1.55
CA LEU A 183 1.92 -3.09 0.82
C LEU A 183 3.41 -3.20 0.57
N LEU A 184 4.04 -4.21 1.14
CA LEU A 184 5.47 -4.46 1.03
C LEU A 184 5.68 -5.88 0.51
N TYR A 185 6.60 -6.03 -0.43
CA TYR A 185 7.07 -7.32 -0.93
C TYR A 185 8.46 -7.54 -0.39
N VAL A 186 8.71 -8.71 0.19
CA VAL A 186 10.00 -9.11 0.73
C VAL A 186 10.45 -10.39 0.03
N THR A 187 11.71 -10.42 -0.36
CA THR A 187 12.36 -11.59 -0.97
C THR A 187 13.40 -12.13 -0.02
N TYR A 188 13.26 -13.41 0.37
CA TYR A 188 14.24 -14.20 1.13
C TYR A 188 14.68 -15.38 0.25
N ASP A 189 15.82 -15.26 -0.41
CA ASP A 189 16.28 -16.20 -1.45
C ASP A 189 15.18 -16.48 -2.49
N ASN A 190 14.63 -17.70 -2.48
CA ASN A 190 13.58 -18.16 -3.37
C ASN A 190 12.16 -17.92 -2.81
N LEU A 191 12.03 -17.27 -1.66
CA LEU A 191 10.74 -16.95 -1.07
C LEU A 191 10.36 -15.52 -1.40
N ASN A 192 9.18 -15.34 -1.99
CA ASN A 192 8.53 -14.05 -2.12
C ASN A 192 7.35 -13.97 -1.15
N ILE A 193 7.33 -12.91 -0.36
CA ILE A 193 6.35 -12.67 0.69
C ILE A 193 5.71 -11.31 0.44
N CYS A 194 4.39 -11.21 0.44
CA CYS A 194 3.70 -9.93 0.50
C CYS A 194 3.20 -9.69 1.92
N ILE A 195 3.39 -8.49 2.44
CA ILE A 195 2.89 -8.09 3.76
C ILE A 195 2.14 -6.77 3.67
N SER A 196 1.14 -6.62 4.53
CA SER A 196 0.36 -5.39 4.68
C SER A 196 0.01 -5.17 6.14
N ASN A 197 -0.52 -3.99 6.47
CA ASN A 197 -1.17 -3.76 7.76
C ASN A 197 -2.24 -4.83 7.96
N ASN A 198 -2.37 -5.33 9.19
CA ASN A 198 -3.45 -6.24 9.52
C ASN A 198 -4.74 -5.42 9.75
N TYR A 199 -5.71 -5.56 8.87
CA TYR A 199 -7.05 -4.95 9.01
C TYR A 199 -8.09 -5.95 9.55
N HIS A 200 -7.71 -7.21 9.76
CA HIS A 200 -8.53 -8.21 10.42
C HIS A 200 -8.32 -8.17 11.93
N THR A 201 -9.06 -9.04 12.65
CA THR A 201 -8.80 -9.37 14.04
C THR A 201 -7.30 -9.60 14.28
N ASN A 202 -6.74 -9.00 15.33
CA ASN A 202 -5.32 -9.21 15.68
C ASN A 202 -5.11 -10.46 16.54
N ALA A 203 -3.85 -10.80 16.79
CA ALA A 203 -3.49 -11.97 17.60
C ALA A 203 -3.94 -11.86 19.06
N GLN A 204 -4.30 -10.66 19.52
CA GLN A 204 -4.86 -10.38 20.85
C GLN A 204 -6.39 -10.47 20.87
N GLY A 205 -7.04 -10.79 19.74
CA GLY A 205 -8.50 -10.92 19.63
C GLY A 205 -9.25 -9.61 19.45
N GLN A 206 -8.57 -8.49 19.24
CA GLN A 206 -9.22 -7.20 18.97
C GLN A 206 -9.75 -7.17 17.54
N SER A 207 -11.05 -6.97 17.39
CA SER A 207 -11.71 -6.82 16.09
C SER A 207 -11.35 -5.51 15.40
N GLU A 208 -11.54 -5.44 14.07
CA GLU A 208 -11.26 -4.26 13.23
C GLU A 208 -11.66 -2.92 13.87
N ASP A 209 -12.89 -2.82 14.39
CA ASP A 209 -13.42 -1.56 14.90
C ASP A 209 -12.90 -1.13 16.28
N GLU A 210 -12.36 -2.07 17.06
CA GLU A 210 -11.78 -1.81 18.39
C GLU A 210 -10.26 -1.66 18.31
N LYS A 211 -9.71 -1.95 17.14
CA LYS A 211 -8.29 -2.09 16.93
C LYS A 211 -7.66 -0.75 16.62
N GLN A 212 -6.66 -0.39 17.42
CA GLN A 212 -5.73 0.64 17.04
C GLN A 212 -4.69 0.06 16.07
N THR A 213 -4.38 0.81 15.01
CA THR A 213 -3.32 0.40 14.08
C THR A 213 -1.99 0.39 14.82
N VAL A 214 -1.30 -0.75 14.77
CA VAL A 214 0.05 -0.88 15.34
C VAL A 214 1.07 -0.38 14.32
N TYR A 215 1.82 0.66 14.69
CA TYR A 215 2.91 1.20 13.89
C TYR A 215 4.26 0.61 14.36
N GLY A 216 4.41 -0.70 14.20
CA GLY A 216 5.55 -1.47 14.73
C GLY A 216 6.90 -1.24 14.05
N ILE A 217 6.93 -0.52 12.92
CA ILE A 217 8.16 -0.18 12.19
C ILE A 217 8.61 1.23 12.58
N THR A 218 9.57 1.31 13.50
CA THR A 218 10.04 2.56 14.11
C THR A 218 11.36 3.00 13.45
N ILE A 219 11.29 3.86 12.44
CA ILE A 219 12.47 4.35 11.71
C ILE A 219 12.98 5.62 12.37
N ARG A 220 14.29 5.67 12.68
CA ARG A 220 14.97 6.80 13.33
C ARG A 220 16.27 7.14 12.58
N LYS A 221 16.76 8.37 12.74
CA LYS A 221 17.93 8.88 12.01
C LYS A 221 19.20 8.07 12.28
N ASP A 222 19.47 7.82 13.55
CA ASP A 222 20.77 7.28 13.99
C ASP A 222 20.77 5.76 14.18
N GLN A 223 19.63 5.10 13.96
CA GLN A 223 19.47 3.66 14.15
C GLN A 223 18.72 3.03 12.98
N PRO A 224 19.37 2.15 12.19
CA PRO A 224 18.68 1.38 11.16
C PRO A 224 17.57 0.53 11.77
N TYR A 225 16.38 0.60 11.19
CA TYR A 225 15.33 -0.38 11.47
C TYR A 225 15.53 -1.61 10.57
N VAL A 226 15.56 -2.80 11.18
CA VAL A 226 15.78 -4.07 10.48
C VAL A 226 14.49 -4.90 10.50
N LEU A 227 13.92 -5.17 9.33
CA LEU A 227 12.74 -6.04 9.16
C LEU A 227 13.20 -7.49 8.93
N ASP A 228 12.95 -8.40 9.88
CA ASP A 228 13.61 -9.72 9.88
C ASP A 228 12.71 -10.95 10.12
N PHE A 229 11.40 -10.76 10.32
CA PHE A 229 10.42 -11.82 10.60
C PHE A 229 10.89 -12.84 11.64
N SER A 230 11.52 -12.37 12.72
CA SER A 230 12.01 -13.22 13.81
C SER A 230 10.89 -13.77 14.71
N SER A 231 9.68 -13.22 14.65
CA SER A 231 8.50 -13.69 15.38
C SER A 231 7.98 -15.02 14.81
N LYS A 232 7.38 -15.85 15.66
CA LYS A 232 6.54 -16.96 15.19
C LYS A 232 5.25 -16.40 14.59
N PRO A 233 4.87 -16.78 13.35
CA PRO A 233 3.60 -16.35 12.79
C PRO A 233 2.44 -17.05 13.49
N ALA A 234 1.26 -16.45 13.45
CA ALA A 234 0.02 -17.01 13.99
C ALA A 234 -1.06 -17.03 12.92
N VAL A 235 -1.96 -18.02 13.00
CA VAL A 235 -3.21 -18.02 12.23
C VAL A 235 -4.27 -17.37 13.10
N VAL A 236 -4.92 -16.34 12.60
CA VAL A 236 -6.03 -15.66 13.27
C VAL A 236 -7.29 -15.87 12.47
N PHE A 237 -8.34 -16.33 13.14
CA PHE A 237 -9.69 -16.38 12.60
C PHE A 237 -10.37 -15.05 12.88
N ASP A 238 -10.90 -14.44 11.82
CA ASP A 238 -11.58 -13.17 11.93
C ASP A 238 -12.97 -13.37 12.54
N LYS A 239 -13.39 -12.41 13.36
CA LYS A 239 -14.75 -12.39 13.89
C LYS A 239 -15.73 -12.06 12.76
N PRO A 240 -16.95 -12.65 12.77
CA PRO A 240 -18.02 -12.18 11.89
C PRO A 240 -18.27 -10.66 12.05
N GLY A 241 -18.74 -10.02 10.98
CA GLY A 241 -19.10 -8.60 11.00
C GLY A 241 -20.08 -8.26 12.12
N LYS A 242 -20.00 -7.03 12.63
CA LYS A 242 -20.83 -6.56 13.76
C LYS A 242 -22.34 -6.61 13.51
N ASP A 243 -22.73 -6.60 12.24
CA ASP A 243 -24.12 -6.75 11.79
C ASP A 243 -24.68 -8.16 12.05
N LYS A 244 -23.81 -9.15 12.33
CA LYS A 244 -24.20 -10.54 12.58
C LYS A 244 -23.69 -11.04 13.94
N THR A 245 -24.42 -10.69 15.01
CA THR A 245 -24.10 -11.11 16.40
C THR A 245 -24.84 -12.39 16.83
N THR A 246 -25.82 -12.85 16.07
CA THR A 246 -26.60 -14.06 16.34
C THR A 246 -26.74 -14.90 15.08
N PHE A 247 -26.69 -16.23 15.24
CA PHE A 247 -26.90 -17.19 14.17
C PHE A 247 -28.07 -18.11 14.53
N LYS A 248 -28.92 -18.41 13.55
CA LYS A 248 -29.95 -19.43 13.66
C LYS A 248 -29.40 -20.77 13.18
N ARG A 249 -30.08 -21.86 13.53
CA ARG A 249 -29.84 -23.15 12.87
C ARG A 249 -30.03 -22.96 11.36
N VAL A 250 -29.19 -23.64 10.59
CA VAL A 250 -29.08 -23.54 9.12
C VAL A 250 -28.47 -22.26 8.55
N ASP A 251 -28.08 -21.30 9.39
CA ASP A 251 -27.35 -20.13 8.89
C ASP A 251 -25.97 -20.50 8.38
N GLU A 252 -25.63 -19.97 7.21
CA GLU A 252 -24.24 -19.95 6.73
C GLU A 252 -23.44 -18.88 7.48
N ILE A 253 -22.25 -19.27 7.91
CA ILE A 253 -21.30 -18.42 8.62
C ILE A 253 -20.08 -18.24 7.75
N LYS A 254 -19.77 -16.99 7.43
CA LYS A 254 -18.50 -16.64 6.80
C LYS A 254 -17.42 -16.61 7.87
N ILE A 255 -16.37 -17.38 7.69
CA ILE A 255 -15.20 -17.41 8.56
C ILE A 255 -14.01 -16.99 7.72
N ALA A 256 -13.34 -15.90 8.10
CA ALA A 256 -12.07 -15.55 7.50
C ALA A 256 -10.90 -16.05 8.35
N ALA A 257 -9.80 -16.45 7.72
CA ALA A 257 -8.57 -16.82 8.39
C ALA A 257 -7.36 -16.20 7.69
N VAL A 258 -6.46 -15.62 8.49
CA VAL A 258 -5.29 -14.90 8.01
C VAL A 258 -4.03 -15.32 8.77
N LEU A 259 -2.91 -15.33 8.06
CA LEU A 259 -1.58 -15.51 8.64
C LEU A 259 -1.03 -14.14 9.05
N VAL A 260 -0.56 -14.00 10.29
CA VAL A 260 -0.06 -12.73 10.82
C VAL A 260 1.28 -12.88 11.52
N ASP A 261 2.09 -11.82 11.52
CA ASP A 261 3.13 -11.63 12.53
C ASP A 261 2.50 -10.91 13.73
N PRO A 262 2.39 -11.57 14.90
CA PRO A 262 1.68 -11.01 16.06
C PRO A 262 2.43 -9.86 16.75
N LYS A 263 3.74 -9.74 16.56
CA LYS A 263 4.57 -8.71 17.18
C LYS A 263 4.43 -7.39 16.43
N LEU A 264 4.45 -7.45 15.11
CA LEU A 264 4.30 -6.29 14.24
C LEU A 264 2.84 -5.99 13.90
N ASP A 265 1.94 -6.94 14.17
CA ASP A 265 0.52 -6.92 13.80
C ASP A 265 0.33 -6.62 12.30
N ILE A 266 1.03 -7.42 11.50
CA ILE A 266 1.01 -7.37 10.04
C ILE A 266 0.46 -8.66 9.47
N MET A 267 -0.23 -8.56 8.36
CA MET A 267 -0.73 -9.69 7.61
C MET A 267 0.37 -10.21 6.67
N ILE A 268 0.57 -11.53 6.65
CA ILE A 268 1.41 -12.24 5.69
C ILE A 268 0.48 -12.83 4.63
N ARG A 269 0.77 -12.58 3.36
CA ARG A 269 -0.06 -13.00 2.22
C ARG A 269 0.80 -13.28 1.00
N ARG A 270 0.27 -14.06 0.04
CA ARG A 270 0.94 -14.31 -1.24
C ARG A 270 2.35 -14.86 -1.03
N LEU A 271 2.47 -15.88 -0.20
CA LEU A 271 3.73 -16.57 0.04
C LEU A 271 4.02 -17.49 -1.14
N TYR A 272 5.13 -17.27 -1.83
CA TYR A 272 5.51 -18.01 -3.03
C TYR A 272 6.92 -18.58 -2.93
N ASP A 273 7.08 -19.82 -3.40
CA ASP A 273 8.36 -20.39 -3.79
C ASP A 273 8.63 -20.07 -5.27
N THR A 274 9.65 -19.26 -5.52
CA THR A 274 10.06 -18.84 -6.86
C THR A 274 10.96 -19.84 -7.56
N SER A 275 11.49 -20.84 -6.86
CA SER A 275 12.29 -21.92 -7.45
C SER A 275 11.42 -22.96 -8.16
N VAL A 276 10.13 -23.03 -7.83
CA VAL A 276 9.18 -23.98 -8.40
C VAL A 276 8.11 -23.26 -9.20
N LYS A 277 7.94 -23.67 -10.47
CA LYS A 277 6.86 -23.20 -11.35
C LYS A 277 5.78 -24.26 -11.48
N ILE A 278 4.52 -23.85 -11.37
CA ILE A 278 3.34 -24.70 -11.57
C ILE A 278 2.46 -24.12 -12.67
N ASP A 279 1.70 -24.98 -13.35
CA ASP A 279 0.68 -24.51 -14.29
C ASP A 279 -0.52 -23.92 -13.54
N ARG A 280 -0.95 -22.74 -13.96
CA ARG A 280 -2.20 -22.12 -13.55
C ARG A 280 -3.08 -21.95 -14.79
N GLU A 281 -4.21 -22.64 -14.76
CA GLU A 281 -5.28 -22.46 -15.74
C GLU A 281 -6.10 -21.23 -15.40
N TYR A 282 -6.35 -20.38 -16.39
CA TYR A 282 -7.41 -19.37 -16.34
C TYR A 282 -8.60 -19.90 -17.11
N LYS A 283 -9.77 -19.82 -16.48
CA LYS A 283 -11.03 -20.33 -17.03
C LYS A 283 -11.96 -19.16 -17.33
N ASP A 284 -12.75 -19.28 -18.40
CA ASP A 284 -13.84 -18.35 -18.67
C ASP A 284 -15.03 -18.55 -17.72
N GLU A 285 -16.08 -17.76 -17.90
CA GLU A 285 -17.32 -17.83 -17.11
C GLU A 285 -18.01 -19.21 -17.19
N ASN A 286 -17.71 -20.00 -18.22
CA ASN A 286 -18.26 -21.35 -18.43
C ASN A 286 -17.33 -22.46 -17.89
N GLY A 287 -16.21 -22.10 -17.26
CA GLY A 287 -15.24 -23.04 -16.72
C GLY A 287 -14.30 -23.66 -17.77
N LYS A 288 -14.32 -23.19 -19.01
CA LYS A 288 -13.39 -23.65 -20.06
C LYS A 288 -12.04 -22.97 -19.86
N VAL A 289 -10.95 -23.75 -19.90
CA VAL A 289 -9.58 -23.22 -19.86
C VAL A 289 -9.35 -22.36 -21.11
N ILE A 290 -9.11 -21.07 -20.89
CA ILE A 290 -8.78 -20.09 -21.94
C ILE A 290 -7.29 -19.82 -22.03
N ASP A 291 -6.54 -20.07 -20.96
CA ASP A 291 -5.10 -19.87 -20.90
C ASP A 291 -4.47 -20.75 -19.83
N THR A 292 -3.19 -21.09 -20.00
CA THR A 292 -2.38 -21.81 -19.01
C THR A 292 -1.01 -21.15 -18.92
N VAL A 293 -0.69 -20.62 -17.75
CA VAL A 293 0.57 -19.92 -17.52
C VAL A 293 1.37 -20.56 -16.39
N LYS A 294 2.70 -20.51 -16.49
CA LYS A 294 3.61 -20.93 -15.42
C LYS A 294 3.69 -19.84 -14.35
N VAL A 295 3.23 -20.14 -13.14
CA VAL A 295 3.32 -19.24 -11.97
C VAL A 295 4.21 -19.85 -10.88
N ASN A 296 4.69 -19.01 -9.96
CA ASN A 296 5.38 -19.49 -8.76
C ASN A 296 4.44 -20.35 -7.91
N LYS A 297 4.97 -21.40 -7.29
CA LYS A 297 4.20 -22.25 -6.39
C LYS A 297 3.76 -21.47 -5.15
N SER A 298 2.46 -21.44 -4.88
CA SER A 298 1.94 -20.88 -3.62
C SER A 298 2.34 -21.77 -2.45
N LEU A 299 2.78 -21.15 -1.37
CA LEU A 299 2.98 -21.75 -0.06
C LEU A 299 1.99 -21.19 0.97
N ASP A 300 1.01 -20.39 0.52
CA ASP A 300 -0.09 -19.96 1.36
C ASP A 300 -0.78 -21.21 1.97
N PRO A 301 -0.97 -21.29 3.30
CA PRO A 301 -1.47 -22.52 3.89
C PRO A 301 -2.93 -22.80 3.53
N ASN A 302 -3.28 -24.08 3.42
CA ASN A 302 -4.66 -24.53 3.31
C ASN A 302 -5.31 -24.59 4.69
N VAL A 303 -6.55 -24.12 4.77
CA VAL A 303 -7.42 -24.17 5.94
C VAL A 303 -8.52 -25.18 5.66
N VAL A 304 -8.74 -26.09 6.59
CA VAL A 304 -9.83 -27.06 6.56
C VAL A 304 -10.65 -26.88 7.83
N ILE A 305 -11.96 -26.70 7.69
CA ILE A 305 -12.90 -26.65 8.81
C ILE A 305 -13.64 -27.97 8.83
N THR A 306 -13.52 -28.71 9.93
CA THR A 306 -14.16 -30.00 10.13
C THR A 306 -15.16 -29.96 11.27
N ARG A 307 -16.26 -30.71 11.13
CA ARG A 307 -17.11 -31.08 12.25
C ARG A 307 -16.35 -32.01 13.20
N ALA A 308 -16.88 -32.18 14.41
CA ALA A 308 -16.30 -33.06 15.43
C ALA A 308 -16.26 -34.54 14.99
N ASP A 309 -17.13 -34.93 14.04
CA ASP A 309 -17.15 -36.26 13.42
C ASP A 309 -16.15 -36.42 12.26
N GLY A 310 -15.37 -35.39 11.95
CA GLY A 310 -14.37 -35.37 10.88
C GLY A 310 -14.90 -34.95 9.51
N GLN A 311 -16.19 -34.65 9.36
CA GLN A 311 -16.73 -34.17 8.09
C GLN A 311 -16.18 -32.78 7.75
N ILE A 312 -15.57 -32.63 6.58
CA ILE A 312 -15.13 -31.33 6.03
C ILE A 312 -16.36 -30.51 5.65
N VAL A 313 -16.44 -29.29 6.20
CA VAL A 313 -17.53 -28.34 5.92
C VAL A 313 -17.07 -27.09 5.19
N ALA A 314 -15.75 -26.81 5.19
CA ALA A 314 -15.15 -25.78 4.37
C ALA A 314 -13.66 -26.07 4.16
N GLU A 315 -13.12 -25.71 3.00
CA GLU A 315 -11.69 -25.80 2.68
C GLU A 315 -11.28 -24.67 1.74
N GLY A 316 -10.06 -24.14 1.91
CA GLY A 316 -9.48 -23.17 0.97
C GLY A 316 -8.10 -22.67 1.38
N VAL A 317 -7.52 -21.79 0.55
CA VAL A 317 -6.16 -21.24 0.71
C VAL A 317 -6.21 -19.92 1.50
N MET A 318 -5.23 -19.65 2.36
CA MET A 318 -5.13 -18.36 3.06
C MET A 318 -4.65 -17.20 2.17
N PRO A 319 -5.11 -15.95 2.40
CA PRO A 319 -6.21 -15.60 3.29
C PRO A 319 -7.53 -16.21 2.82
N PHE A 320 -8.20 -16.89 3.76
CA PHE A 320 -9.42 -17.66 3.57
C PHE A 320 -10.60 -16.80 4.04
N GLY A 321 -11.77 -16.87 3.40
CA GLY A 321 -12.93 -16.04 3.78
C GLY A 321 -14.08 -16.05 2.80
#